data_AF-A0A947FJ94-F1
#
_entry.id   AF-A0A947FJ94-F1
#
_cell.length_a   1.000
_cell.length_b   1.000
_cell.length_c   1.000
_cell.angle_alpha   90.00
_cell.angle_beta   90.00
_cell.angle_gamma   90.00
#
_symmetry.space_group_name_H-M   'P 1'
#
loop_
_entity.id
_entity.type
_entity.pdbx_description
1 polymer ?
#
loop_
_entity_poly.entity_id
_entity_poly.type
_entity_poly.pdbx_seq_one_letter_code
_entity_poly.pdbx_strand_id
1 'polypeptide(L)' 'MIIACPACSTRYVVPDSAIGVDGRTVRCAKCKHSWYQEGSSADDVIASEAVAEAAPAP' A
#
# COMPACT_ATOMS: atom_id res chain seq x y z
N MET A 1 9.11 7.63 -4.34
CA MET A 1 8.40 7.18 -3.11
C MET A 1 9.27 6.25 -2.26
N ILE A 2 8.93 6.03 -0.98
CA ILE A 2 9.61 5.06 -0.08
C ILE A 2 8.63 3.96 0.29
N ILE A 3 9.04 2.71 0.13
CA ILE A 3 8.24 1.53 0.50
C ILE A 3 8.92 0.78 1.65
N ALA A 4 8.13 0.16 2.52
CA ALA A 4 8.65 -0.65 3.62
C ALA A 4 8.22 -2.12 3.44
N CYS A 5 9.16 -3.04 3.60
CA CYS A 5 8.84 -4.46 3.53
C CYS A 5 8.04 -4.88 4.78
N PRO A 6 6.83 -5.44 4.63
CA PRO A 6 5.98 -5.83 5.77
C PRO A 6 6.58 -7.00 6.58
N ALA A 7 7.45 -7.81 5.97
CA ALA A 7 8.05 -8.97 6.63
C ALA A 7 9.30 -8.65 7.47
N CYS A 8 10.02 -7.56 7.17
CA CYS A 8 11.30 -7.25 7.84
C CYS A 8 11.51 -5.76 8.14
N SER A 9 10.50 -4.93 7.90
CA SER A 9 10.49 -3.47 8.11
C SER A 9 11.66 -2.72 7.45
N THR A 10 12.29 -3.30 6.43
CA THR A 10 13.34 -2.63 5.66
C THR A 10 12.71 -1.64 4.68
N ARG A 11 13.21 -0.41 4.70
CA ARG A 11 12.79 0.67 3.80
C ARG A 11 13.61 0.66 2.51
N TYR A 12 12.94 0.82 1.38
CA TYR A 12 13.55 0.92 0.05
C TYR A 12 13.09 2.20 -0.64
N VAL A 13 14.03 2.89 -1.26
CA VAL A 13 13.74 4.06 -2.10
C VAL A 13 13.48 3.55 -3.51
N VAL A 14 12.27 3.77 -4.03
CA VAL A 14 11.89 3.36 -5.39
C VAL A 14 11.36 4.57 -6.16
N PRO A 15 11.71 4.70 -7.45
CA PRO A 15 11.14 5.75 -8.29
C PRO A 15 9.64 5.48 -8.49
N ASP A 16 8.83 6.52 -8.53
CA ASP A 16 7.37 6.40 -8.70
C ASP A 16 7.00 5.72 -10.02
N SER A 17 7.81 5.88 -11.07
CA SER A 17 7.66 5.13 -12.33
C SER A 17 7.84 3.61 -12.19
N ALA A 18 8.47 3.12 -11.12
CA ALA A 18 8.64 1.68 -10.90
C ALA A 18 7.38 1.01 -10.35
N ILE A 19 6.59 1.71 -9.53
CA ILE A 19 5.29 1.21 -9.05
C ILE A 19 4.17 1.61 -10.01
N GLY A 20 4.19 2.85 -10.50
CA GLY A 20 3.12 3.41 -11.31
C GLY A 20 1.87 3.74 -10.47
N VAL A 21 0.88 4.33 -11.12
CA VAL A 21 -0.41 4.71 -10.51
C VAL A 21 -1.32 3.50 -10.29
N ASP A 22 -1.22 2.47 -11.14
CA ASP A 22 -1.98 1.22 -11.01
C ASP A 22 -1.54 0.36 -9.81
N GLY A 23 -0.34 0.60 -9.26
CA GLY A 23 0.29 -0.27 -8.27
C GLY A 23 1.08 -1.42 -8.90
N ARG A 24 1.94 -2.04 -8.10
CA ARG A 24 2.83 -3.11 -8.55
C ARG A 24 3.23 -4.07 -7.46
N THR A 25 3.41 -5.34 -7.84
CA THR A 25 4.06 -6.34 -7.00
C THR A 25 5.56 -6.09 -6.89
N VAL A 26 6.04 -5.84 -5.68
CA VAL A 26 7.45 -5.61 -5.34
C VAL A 26 8.03 -6.80 -4.57
N ARG A 27 9.35 -6.97 -4.64
CA ARG A 27 10.08 -8.02 -3.92
C ARG A 27 11.18 -7.42 -3.04
N CYS A 28 11.24 -7.86 -1.79
CA CYS A 28 12.27 -7.46 -0.84
C CYS A 28 13.62 -8.11 -1.20
N ALA A 29 14.68 -7.32 -1.38
CA ALA A 29 16.01 -7.85 -1.64
C ALA A 29 16.60 -8.61 -0.44
N LYS A 30 16.23 -8.21 0.78
CA LYS A 30 16.74 -8.80 2.03
C LYS A 30 16.11 -10.16 2.34
N CYS A 31 14.79 -10.21 2.50
CA CYS A 31 14.05 -11.41 2.90
C CYS A 31 13.35 -12.15 1.75
N LYS A 32 13.39 -11.64 0.51
CA LYS A 32 12.71 -12.20 -0.68
C LYS A 32 11.18 -12.27 -0.58
N HIS A 33 10.58 -11.68 0.45
CA HIS A 33 9.14 -11.51 0.54
C HIS A 33 8.63 -10.64 -0.60
N SER A 34 7.58 -11.08 -1.28
CA SER A 34 6.95 -10.34 -2.37
C SER A 34 5.56 -9.91 -1.94
N TRP A 35 5.22 -8.64 -2.13
CA TRP A 35 3.93 -8.07 -1.74
C TRP A 35 3.47 -7.05 -2.76
N TYR A 36 2.19 -6.69 -2.72
CA TYR A 36 1.62 -5.67 -3.59
C TYR A 36 1.82 -4.29 -2.96
N GLN A 37 2.42 -3.37 -3.70
CA GLN A 37 2.43 -1.95 -3.35
C GLN A 37 1.40 -1.23 -4.20
N GLU A 38 0.43 -0.63 -3.53
CA GLU A 38 -0.44 0.36 -4.15
C GLU A 38 0.39 1.52 -4.72
N GLY A 39 0.00 1.94 -5.92
CA GLY A 39 0.51 3.16 -6.53
C GLY A 39 -0.04 4.37 -5.80
N SER A 40 0.58 5.53 -5.98
CA SER A 40 0.00 6.79 -5.51
C SER A 40 -1.23 7.17 -6.36
N SER A 41 -2.32 6.42 -6.21
CA SER A 41 -3.64 6.71 -6.75
C SER A 41 -4.60 6.74 -5.59
N ALA A 42 -4.98 7.94 -5.18
CA ALA A 42 -6.26 8.39 -4.61
C ALA A 42 -7.17 7.40 -3.83
N ASP A 43 -6.69 6.29 -3.26
CA ASP A 43 -7.49 5.33 -2.50
C ASP A 43 -7.46 5.64 -0.98
N ASP A 44 -6.51 6.49 -0.56
CA ASP A 44 -6.41 7.00 0.81
C ASP A 44 -7.69 7.77 1.25
N VAL A 45 -8.53 8.23 0.31
CA VAL A 45 -9.79 8.92 0.63
C VAL A 45 -10.96 7.96 0.91
N ILE A 46 -10.92 6.70 0.46
CA ILE A 46 -12.09 5.80 0.50
C ILE A 46 -12.11 4.90 1.74
N ALA A 47 -10.94 4.61 2.33
CA ALA A 47 -10.82 3.79 3.54
C ALA A 47 -11.24 4.53 4.84
N SER A 48 -11.48 5.85 4.78
CA SER A 48 -11.95 6.63 5.94
C SER A 48 -13.49 6.76 6.02
N GLU A 49 -14.25 6.26 5.05
CA GLU A 49 -15.73 6.38 5.04
C GLU A 49 -16.46 5.05 5.37
N ALA A 50 -15.77 3.91 5.40
CA ALA A 50 -16.38 2.60 5.70
C ALA A 50 -16.55 2.27 7.20
N VAL A 51 -16.28 3.23 8.10
CA VAL A 51 -16.50 3.12 9.55
C VAL A 51 -17.52 4.16 10.03
N ALA A 52 -18.60 4.38 9.28
CA ALA A 52 -19.73 5.21 9.75
C ALA A 52 -21.10 4.54 9.59
N GLU A 53 -21.21 3.41 8.90
CA GLU A 53 -22.50 2.75 8.66
C GLU A 53 -22.64 1.46 9.48
N ALA A 54 -22.56 1.59 10.81
CA ALA A 54 -22.96 0.55 11.75
C ALA A 54 -23.99 1.14 12.74
N ALA A 55 -25.27 1.06 12.35
CA ALA A 55 -26.50 0.97 13.15
C ALA A 55 -26.76 2.00 14.28
N PRO A 56 -27.98 2.59 14.36
CA PRO A 56 -29.11 1.79 14.86
C PRO A 56 -30.47 2.06 14.18
N ALA A 57 -31.28 1.00 14.14
CA ALA A 57 -32.72 1.09 13.94
C ALA A 57 -33.38 1.87 15.08
N PRO A 58 -34.44 2.61 14.76
CA PRO A 58 -35.76 2.24 15.31
C PRO A 58 -36.80 1.91 14.24
#